data_AF-A0A0L0LJ17-F1
#
_entry.id   AF-A0A0L0LJ17-F1
#
_cell.length_a   1.000
_cell.length_b   1.000
_cell.length_c   1.000
_cell.angle_alpha   90.00
_cell.angle_beta   90.00
_cell.angle_gamma   90.00
#
_symmetry.space_group_name_H-M   'P 1'
#
loop_
_entity.id
_entity.type
_entity.pdbx_description
1 polymer ?
#
loop_
_entity_poly.entity_id
_entity_poly.type
_entity_poly.pdbx_seq_one_letter_code
_entity_poly.pdbx_strand_id
1 'polypeptide(L)' 'MRIRRRLAGFSQQQVGAKCGVTFQTVQKMESGQVDISIKRLWKLSEVLGVPITYFFDGYGETDDGSPVTSS' A
#
# COMPACT_ATOMS: atom_id res chain seq x y z
N MET A 1 -4.47 -2.49 -0.52
CA MET A 1 -4.26 -2.33 0.96
C MET A 1 -5.48 -2.70 1.81
N ARG A 2 -6.64 -2.01 1.67
CA ARG A 2 -7.82 -2.19 2.56
C ARG A 2 -8.28 -3.64 2.72
N ILE A 3 -8.47 -4.35 1.60
CA ILE A 3 -8.92 -5.74 1.60
C ILE A 3 -7.94 -6.61 2.38
N ARG A 4 -6.64 -6.49 2.10
CA ARG A 4 -5.60 -7.27 2.78
C ARG A 4 -5.55 -7.00 4.29
N ARG A 5 -5.69 -5.75 4.72
CA ARG A 5 -5.77 -5.41 6.15
C ARG A 5 -6.93 -6.12 6.83
N ARG A 6 -8.12 -6.14 6.22
CA ARG A 6 -9.30 -6.84 6.77
C ARG A 6 -9.06 -8.35 6.85
N LEU A 7 -8.47 -8.95 5.81
CA LEU A 7 -8.10 -10.38 5.82
C LEU A 7 -7.04 -10.71 6.87
N ALA A 8 -6.14 -9.77 7.17
CA ALA A 8 -5.19 -9.90 8.27
C ALA A 8 -5.82 -9.68 9.66
N GLY A 9 -7.12 -9.39 9.75
CA GLY A 9 -7.84 -9.21 11.01
C GLY A 9 -7.53 -7.89 11.73
N PHE A 10 -6.93 -6.91 11.05
CA PHE A 10 -6.54 -5.64 11.68
C PHE A 10 -7.53 -4.51 11.43
N SER A 11 -7.81 -3.71 12.46
CA SER A 11 -8.43 -2.40 12.33
C SER A 11 -7.43 -1.35 11.81
N GLN A 12 -7.92 -0.21 11.32
CA GLN A 12 -7.04 0.89 10.90
C GLN A 12 -6.22 1.43 12.08
N GLN A 13 -6.79 1.48 13.28
CA GLN A 13 -6.10 1.89 14.50
C GLN A 13 -4.97 0.91 14.87
N GLN A 14 -5.20 -0.40 14.75
CA GLN A 14 -4.18 -1.41 15.01
C GLN A 14 -3.02 -1.34 14.01
N VAL A 15 -3.30 -1.14 12.71
CA VAL A 15 -2.24 -0.92 11.71
C VAL A 15 -1.49 0.38 11.99
N GLY A 16 -2.20 1.46 12.34
CA GLY A 16 -1.60 2.74 12.68
C GLY A 16 -0.61 2.61 13.83
N ALA A 17 -1.04 1.99 14.94
CA ALA A 17 -0.19 1.73 16.09
C ALA A 17 1.06 0.92 15.73
N LYS A 18 0.92 -0.15 14.93
CA LYS A 18 2.05 -0.99 14.48
C LYS A 18 3.00 -0.28 13.50
N CYS A 19 2.50 0.70 12.76
CA CYS A 19 3.27 1.47 11.77
C CYS A 19 3.76 2.82 12.28
N GLY A 20 3.46 3.18 13.54
CA GLY A 20 3.80 4.49 14.11
C GLY A 20 3.10 5.66 13.42
N VAL A 21 1.85 5.47 12.97
CA VAL A 21 1.02 6.50 12.35
C VAL A 21 -0.39 6.52 12.94
N THR A 22 -1.13 7.60 12.72
CA THR A 22 -2.52 7.69 13.20
C THR A 22 -3.46 6.85 12.34
N PHE A 23 -4.63 6.50 12.87
CA PHE A 23 -5.66 5.79 12.10
C PHE A 23 -6.13 6.60 10.87
N GLN A 24 -6.14 7.94 10.97
CA GLN A 24 -6.50 8.82 9.85
C GLN A 24 -5.47 8.72 8.72
N THR A 25 -4.19 8.59 9.05
CA THR A 25 -3.14 8.35 8.05
C THR A 25 -3.35 7.01 7.35
N VAL A 26 -3.72 5.95 8.08
CA VAL A 26 -4.05 4.65 7.46
C VAL A 26 -5.28 4.77 6.56
N GLN A 27 -6.31 5.51 6.98
CA GLN A 27 -7.49 5.77 6.16
C GLN A 27 -7.11 6.48 4.85
N LYS A 28 -6.25 7.51 4.90
CA LYS A 28 -5.74 8.23 3.72
C LYS A 28 -4.92 7.32 2.78
N MET A 29 -4.12 6.41 3.34
CA MET A 29 -3.37 5.42 2.55
C MET A 29 -4.32 4.48 1.81
N GLU A 30 -5.40 4.06 2.46
CA GLU A 30 -6.40 3.18 1.83
C GLU A 30 -7.24 3.84 0.76
N SER A 31 -7.40 5.17 0.81
CA SER A 31 -8.10 5.96 -0.20
C SER A 31 -7.18 6.56 -1.26
N GLY A 32 -5.86 6.31 -1.19
CA GLY A 32 -4.88 6.87 -2.14
C GLY A 32 -4.66 8.38 -1.99
N GLN A 33 -5.04 8.97 -0.84
CA GLN A 33 -4.93 10.40 -0.59
C GLN A 33 -3.55 10.84 -0.06
N VAL A 34 -2.63 9.89 0.14
CA VAL A 34 -1.27 10.17 0.60
C VAL A 34 -0.30 9.18 0.00
N ASP A 35 0.83 9.68 -0.48
CA ASP A 35 1.94 8.84 -0.90
C ASP A 35 2.57 8.10 0.28
N ILE A 36 2.92 6.85 0.03
CA ILE A 36 3.50 5.97 1.03
C ILE A 36 5.00 5.85 0.76
N SER A 37 5.82 6.28 1.72
CA SER A 37 7.26 6.09 1.61
C SER A 37 7.64 4.60 1.63
N ILE A 38 8.76 4.25 0.97
CA ILE A 38 9.27 2.87 0.90
C ILE A 38 9.45 2.26 2.30
N LYS A 39 10.00 3.03 3.26
CA LYS A 39 10.14 2.59 4.66
C LYS A 39 8.80 2.16 5.27
N ARG A 40 7.72 2.85 4.92
CA ARG A 40 6.38 2.55 5.43
C ARG A 40 5.73 1.39 4.67
N LEU A 41 5.96 1.26 3.37
CA LEU A 41 5.57 0.06 2.61
C LEU A 41 6.21 -1.20 3.19
N TRP A 42 7.49 -1.15 3.52
CA TRP A 42 8.19 -2.20 4.25
C TRP A 42 7.51 -2.54 5.58
N LYS A 43 7.17 -1.52 6.38
CA LYS A 43 6.50 -1.78 7.67
C LYS A 43 5.11 -2.38 7.49
N LEU A 44 4.36 -1.91 6.50
CA LEU A 44 3.06 -2.45 6.16
C LEU A 44 3.15 -3.90 5.65
N SER A 45 4.19 -4.26 4.90
CA SER A 45 4.38 -5.63 4.40
C SER A 45 4.60 -6.60 5.55
N GLU A 46 5.41 -6.23 6.55
CA GLU A 46 5.59 -6.99 7.78
C GLU A 46 4.27 -7.15 8.55
N VAL A 47 3.56 -6.04 8.79
CA VAL A 47 2.32 -6.04 9.58
C VAL A 47 1.23 -6.84 8.91
N LEU A 48 1.09 -6.74 7.60
CA LEU A 48 0.05 -7.42 6.84
C LEU A 48 0.43 -8.84 6.45
N GLY A 49 1.67 -9.29 6.69
CA GLY A 49 2.14 -10.62 6.29
C GLY A 49 2.06 -10.82 4.78
N VAL A 50 2.58 -9.85 4.02
CA VAL A 50 2.69 -9.92 2.55
C VAL A 50 4.09 -9.52 2.11
N PRO A 51 4.57 -9.99 0.96
CA PRO A 51 5.77 -9.43 0.37
C PRO A 51 5.54 -7.96 0.02
N ILE A 52 6.59 -7.14 0.06
CA ILE A 52 6.49 -5.71 -0.29
C ILE A 52 6.02 -5.49 -1.73
N THR A 53 6.28 -6.44 -2.63
CA THR A 53 5.79 -6.46 -4.02
C THR A 53 4.27 -6.40 -4.12
N TYR A 54 3.53 -6.83 -3.08
CA TYR A 54 2.07 -6.71 -3.02
C TYR A 54 1.55 -5.28 -3.23
N PHE A 55 2.32 -4.26 -2.84
CA PHE A 55 1.91 -2.86 -3.01
C PHE A 55 2.20 -2.28 -4.39
N PHE A 56 2.92 -3.03 -5.23
CA PHE A 56 3.25 -2.64 -6.60
C PHE A 56 2.46 -3.45 -7.64
N ASP A 57 1.58 -4.35 -7.19
CA ASP A 57 0.65 -5.06 -8.06
C ASP A 57 -0.32 -4.06 -8.71
N GLY A 58 -0.30 -3.98 -10.03
CA GLY A 58 -0.98 -2.94 -10.83
C GLY A 58 -0.25 -1.59 -10.95
N TYR A 59 0.94 -1.45 -10.34
CA TYR A 59 1.80 -0.28 -10.54
C TYR A 59 2.55 -0.44 -11.87
N GLY A 60 2.05 0.20 -12.93
CA GLY A 60 2.58 0.10 -14.30
C GLY A 60 1.54 -0.26 -15.35
N GLU A 61 0.30 -0.56 -14.98
CA GLU A 61 -0.79 -0.82 -15.93
C GLU A 61 -1.49 0.47 -16.41
N THR A 62 -1.03 1.63 -15.96
CA THR A 62 -1.52 2.95 -16.41
C THR A 62 -0.34 3.86 -16.75
N ASP A 63 0.26 3.65 -17.93
CA ASP A 63 0.58 4.69 -18.92
C ASP A 63 1.30 4.05 -20.12
N ASP A 64 0.55 3.41 -21.02
CA ASP A 64 1.00 3.21 -22.40
C ASP A 64 -0.08 3.75 -23.35
N GLY A 65 -0.20 5.08 -23.34
CA GLY A 65 -0.75 5.83 -24.47
C GLY A 65 0.31 6.15 -25.53
N SER A 66 1.45 5.45 -25.53
CA SER A 66 2.54 5.67 -26.48
C SER A 66 2.96 4.34 -27.11
N PRO A 67 2.75 4.10 -28.42
CA PRO A 67 3.25 2.87 -29.02
C PRO A 67 4.77 2.82 -28.84
N VAL A 68 5.26 1.82 -28.12
CA VAL A 68 6.69 1.51 -28.05
C VAL A 68 7.15 1.02 -29.42
N THR A 69 7.49 1.95 -30.32
CA THR A 69 8.31 1.64 -31.49
C THR A 69 9.78 1.76 -31.08
N SER A 70 10.50 0.63 -31.14
CA SER A 70 11.96 0.41 -31.23
C SER A 70 12.26 -0.88 -30.44
N SER A 71 12.77 -1.99 -30.99
CA SER A 71 13.46 -2.27 -32.26
C SER A 71 13.17 -3.70 -32.73
#